data_AF-A0A2N2GRZ2-F1
#
_entry.id   AF-A0A2N2GRZ2-F1
#
_cell.length_a   1.000
_cell.length_b   1.000
_cell.length_c   1.000
_cell.angle_alpha   90.00
_cell.angle_beta   90.00
_cell.angle_gamma   90.00
#
_symmetry.space_group_name_H-M   'P 1'
#
loop_
_entity.id
_entity.type
_entity.pdbx_description
1 polymer ?
#
loop_
_entity_poly.entity_id
_entity_poly.type
_entity_poly.pdbx_seq_one_letter_code
_entity_poly.pdbx_strand_id
1 'polypeptide(L)'
;MSHKNYTFLVVEDNISTLTMIVNMLANLGYKNVITARNGKDAWEKTQAPESQVKIVLSDMLMPEEDGLQLLQRIRNSEKHWHLPFIIWSNRSPKQSSAKRSTRR
;
A
#
# COMPACT_ATOMS: atom_id res chain seq x y z
N MET A 1 4.97 -11.30 24.18
CA MET A 1 3.89 -11.49 23.18
C MET A 1 4.49 -12.20 21.98
N SER A 2 3.99 -13.38 21.62
CA SER A 2 4.40 -14.06 20.39
C SER A 2 3.87 -13.24 19.22
N HIS A 3 4.69 -12.37 18.64
CA HIS A 3 4.34 -11.71 17.38
C HIS A 3 4.28 -12.83 16.35
N LYS A 4 3.05 -13.31 16.11
CA LYS A 4 2.69 -14.21 15.01
C LYS A 4 3.47 -13.79 13.76
N ASN A 5 3.91 -14.75 12.95
CA ASN A 5 4.51 -14.57 11.63
C ASN A 5 3.57 -13.77 10.69
N TYR A 6 3.42 -12.47 10.93
CA TYR A 6 2.65 -11.54 10.13
C TYR A 6 3.61 -10.91 9.12
N THR A 7 3.37 -11.19 7.84
CA THR A 7 4.12 -10.58 6.76
C THR A 7 3.41 -9.31 6.31
N PHE A 8 4.08 -8.18 6.48
CA PHE A 8 3.63 -6.87 6.00
C PHE A 8 4.06 -6.67 4.56
N LEU A 9 3.19 -6.13 3.72
CA LEU A 9 3.58 -5.52 2.45
C LEU A 9 3.53 -4.01 2.60
N VAL A 10 4.68 -3.34 2.49
CA VAL A 10 4.80 -1.88 2.56
C VAL A 10 5.02 -1.34 1.15
N VAL A 11 4.15 -0.45 0.69
CA VAL A 11 4.16 0.11 -0.66
C VAL A 11 4.36 1.62 -0.57
N GLU A 12 5.52 2.08 -1.04
CA GLU A 12 5.93 3.48 -0.93
C GLU A 12 6.98 3.80 -2.00
N ASP A 13 6.77 4.86 -2.78
CA ASP A 13 7.67 5.23 -3.88
C ASP A 13 8.91 5.98 -3.36
N ASN A 14 8.84 6.63 -2.20
CA ASN A 14 9.97 7.30 -1.57
C ASN A 14 10.80 6.34 -0.69
N ILE A 15 12.06 6.10 -1.08
CA ILE A 15 12.97 5.17 -0.37
C ILE A 15 13.16 5.56 1.10
N SER A 16 13.32 6.85 1.42
CA SER A 16 13.55 7.30 2.79
C SER A 16 12.36 6.98 3.70
N THR A 17 11.15 7.23 3.21
CA THR A 17 9.90 6.92 3.92
C THR A 17 9.73 5.40 4.07
N LEU A 18 9.96 4.65 3.00
CA LEU A 18 9.91 3.19 3.01
C LEU A 18 10.86 2.60 4.08
N THR A 19 12.12 3.03 4.11
CA THR A 19 13.10 2.59 5.11
C THR A 19 12.68 2.96 6.53
N MET A 20 12.12 4.16 6.74
CA MET A 20 11.61 4.57 8.05
C MET A 20 10.51 3.62 8.55
N ILE A 21 9.55 3.26 7.69
CA ILE A 21 8.45 2.36 8.04
C ILE A 21 8.96 0.95 8.35
N VAL A 22 9.87 0.42 7.52
CA VAL A 22 10.46 -0.90 7.74
C VAL A 22 11.18 -0.95 9.09
N ASN A 23 11.96 0.06 9.42
CA ASN A 23 12.65 0.16 10.71
C ASN A 23 11.65 0.28 11.88
N MET A 24 10.55 1.02 11.70
CA MET A 24 9.51 1.13 12.72
C MET A 24 8.83 -0.22 12.96
N LEU A 25 8.47 -0.96 11.91
CA LEU A 25 7.91 -2.31 12.02
C LEU A 25 8.88 -3.28 12.69
N ALA A 26 10.17 -3.21 12.36
CA ALA A 26 11.21 -4.01 12.99
C ALA A 26 11.33 -3.72 14.49
N ASN A 27 11.31 -2.44 14.88
CA ASN A 27 11.34 -2.01 16.29
C ASN A 27 10.09 -2.47 17.07
N LEU A 28 8.96 -2.62 16.39
CA LEU A 28 7.72 -3.19 16.95
C LEU A 28 7.74 -4.73 17.01
N GLY A 29 8.83 -5.38 16.60
CA GLY A 29 9.01 -6.83 16.65
C GLY A 29 8.55 -7.58 15.40
N TYR A 30 8.13 -6.89 14.34
CA TYR A 30 7.75 -7.53 13.08
C TYR A 30 8.97 -7.77 12.20
N LYS A 31 9.27 -9.04 11.94
CA LYS A 31 10.47 -9.46 11.18
C LYS A 31 10.21 -9.67 9.69
N ASN A 32 8.95 -9.91 9.31
CA ASN A 32 8.59 -10.26 7.94
C ASN A 32 8.00 -9.03 7.25
N VAL A 33 8.83 -8.30 6.51
CA VAL A 33 8.39 -7.13 5.74
C VAL A 33 8.82 -7.31 4.30
N ILE A 34 7.83 -7.32 3.40
CA ILE A 34 8.01 -7.23 1.96
C ILE A 34 7.80 -5.77 1.58
N THR A 35 8.66 -5.22 0.74
CA THR A 35 8.55 -3.84 0.26
C THR A 35 8.18 -3.80 -1.20
N ALA A 36 7.49 -2.75 -1.64
CA ALA A 36 7.21 -2.47 -3.04
C ALA A 36 7.29 -0.96 -3.31
N ARG A 37 7.61 -0.59 -4.55
CA ARG A 37 7.85 0.82 -4.95
C ARG A 37 6.70 1.47 -5.73
N ASN A 38 5.72 0.68 -6.16
CA ASN A 38 4.51 1.13 -6.84
C ASN A 38 3.41 0.05 -6.73
N GLY A 39 2.19 0.37 -7.17
CA GLY A 39 1.05 -0.54 -7.11
C GLY A 39 1.25 -1.84 -7.91
N LYS A 40 1.91 -1.78 -9.07
CA LYS A 40 2.15 -2.95 -9.92
C LYS A 40 3.05 -3.98 -9.24
N ASP A 41 4.19 -3.54 -8.72
CA ASP A 41 5.14 -4.39 -7.98
C ASP A 41 4.49 -4.96 -6.71
N ALA A 42 3.69 -4.16 -6.01
CA ALA A 42 2.92 -4.62 -4.86
C ALA A 42 1.94 -5.74 -5.24
N TRP A 43 1.20 -5.56 -6.33
CA TRP A 43 0.29 -6.59 -6.84
C TRP A 43 1.01 -7.90 -7.17
N GLU A 44 2.11 -7.84 -7.92
CA GLU A 44 2.91 -9.02 -8.26
C GLU A 44 3.38 -9.76 -7.00
N LYS A 45 3.81 -9.03 -5.97
CA LYS A 45 4.21 -9.59 -4.66
C LYS A 45 3.06 -10.22 -3.89
N THR A 46 1.83 -9.72 -4.01
CA THR A 46 0.66 -10.40 -3.41
C THR A 46 0.33 -11.70 -4.14
N GLN A 47 0.57 -11.77 -5.45
CA GLN A 47 0.23 -12.93 -6.28
C GLN A 47 1.27 -14.05 -6.21
N ALA A 48 2.49 -13.78 -5.74
CA ALA A 48 3.56 -14.77 -5.67
C ALA A 48 3.09 -16.05 -4.92
N PRO A 49 3.41 -17.26 -5.40
CA PRO A 49 2.91 -18.52 -4.82
C PRO A 49 3.16 -18.67 -3.32
N GLU A 50 4.32 -18.19 -2.85
CA GLU A 50 4.73 -18.25 -1.44
C GLU A 50 4.38 -16.98 -0.65
N SER A 51 3.62 -16.06 -1.25
CA SER A 51 3.25 -14.81 -0.59
C SER A 51 2.38 -15.07 0.63
N GLN A 52 2.91 -14.74 1.81
CA GLN A 52 2.18 -14.81 3.07
C GLN A 52 1.71 -13.43 3.57
N VAL A 53 1.57 -12.47 2.66
CA VAL A 53 1.13 -11.11 3.01
C VAL A 53 -0.18 -11.17 3.78
N LYS A 54 -0.17 -10.59 4.98
CA LYS A 54 -1.34 -10.54 5.89
C LYS A 54 -1.93 -9.15 6.01
N ILE A 55 -1.19 -8.13 5.57
CA ILE A 55 -1.63 -6.73 5.59
C ILE A 55 -0.82 -5.95 4.56
N VAL A 56 -1.49 -5.01 3.89
CA VAL A 56 -0.86 -4.03 3.01
C VAL A 56 -0.91 -2.66 3.69
N LEU A 57 0.24 -1.99 3.74
CA LEU A 57 0.38 -0.58 4.09
C LEU A 57 0.82 0.14 2.82
N SER A 58 -0.01 1.00 2.26
CA SER A 58 0.29 1.68 0.99
C SER A 58 0.19 3.19 1.16
N ASP A 59 1.11 3.90 0.52
CA ASP A 59 0.85 5.30 0.17
C ASP A 59 -0.27 5.38 -0.85
N MET A 60 -1.01 6.49 -0.80
CA MET A 60 -2.09 6.79 -1.71
C MET A 60 -1.57 7.27 -3.06
N LEU A 61 -0.48 8.04 -3.10
CA LEU A 61 -0.06 8.80 -4.28
C LEU A 61 1.30 8.35 -4.79
N MET A 62 1.30 7.34 -5.65
CA MET A 62 2.50 6.80 -6.30
C MET A 62 2.45 7.02 -7.82
N PRO A 63 3.61 7.07 -8.51
CA PRO A 63 3.68 6.99 -9.96
C PRO A 63 3.10 5.68 -10.50
N GLU A 64 2.62 5.71 -11.75
CA GLU A 64 2.07 4.57 -12.49
C GLU A 64 0.75 4.03 -11.94
N GLU A 65 0.80 3.19 -10.90
CA GLU A 65 -0.36 2.59 -10.24
C GLU A 65 -0.40 3.07 -8.79
N ASP A 66 -1.38 3.92 -8.49
CA ASP A 66 -1.55 4.53 -7.18
C ASP A 66 -2.19 3.56 -6.15
N GLY A 67 -2.23 3.97 -4.88
CA GLY A 67 -2.71 3.12 -3.79
C GLY A 67 -4.21 2.77 -3.90
N LEU A 68 -5.02 3.62 -4.54
CA LEU A 68 -6.45 3.34 -4.76
C LEU A 68 -6.65 2.31 -5.87
N GLN A 69 -5.88 2.41 -6.95
CA GLN A 69 -5.90 1.43 -8.05
C GLN A 69 -5.46 0.06 -7.55
N LEU A 70 -4.37 0.00 -6.75
CA LEU A 70 -3.93 -1.23 -6.10
C LEU A 70 -5.02 -1.81 -5.18
N LEU A 71 -5.66 -0.98 -4.35
CA LEU A 71 -6.75 -1.41 -3.49
C LEU A 71 -7.91 -2.01 -4.30
N GLN A 72 -8.34 -1.34 -5.37
CA GLN A 72 -9.40 -1.84 -6.25
C GLN A 72 -9.03 -3.20 -6.84
N ARG A 73 -7.79 -3.35 -7.31
CA ARG A 73 -7.27 -4.61 -7.87
C ARG A 73 -7.28 -5.74 -6.84
N ILE A 74 -6.85 -5.48 -5.61
CA ILE A 74 -6.90 -6.44 -4.51
C ILE A 74 -8.34 -6.83 -4.16
N ARG A 75 -9.26 -5.86 -4.11
CA ARG A 75 -10.69 -6.13 -3.80
C ARG A 75 -11.39 -6.95 -4.88
N ASN A 76 -10.97 -6.81 -6.14
CA ASN A 76 -11.46 -7.60 -7.27
C ASN A 76 -10.77 -8.97 -7.40
N SER A 77 -9.80 -9.30 -6.54
CA SER A 77 -9.11 -10.60 -6.56
C SER A 77 -9.88 -11.65 -5.77
N GLU A 78 -10.18 -12.79 -6.40
CA GLU A 78 -10.80 -13.94 -5.71
C GLU A 78 -9.98 -14.42 -4.51
N LYS A 79 -8.64 -14.33 -4.58
CA LYS A 79 -7.73 -14.80 -3.53
C LYS A 79 -7.49 -13.76 -2.44
N HIS A 80 -7.44 -12.47 -2.79
CA HIS A 80 -6.95 -11.42 -1.90
C HIS A 80 -8.01 -10.38 -1.49
N TRP A 81 -9.28 -10.54 -1.88
CA TRP A 81 -10.35 -9.57 -1.58
C TRP A 81 -10.48 -9.22 -0.10
N HIS A 82 -10.16 -10.15 0.80
CA HIS A 82 -10.26 -10.00 2.26
C HIS A 82 -8.98 -9.43 2.91
N LEU A 83 -7.92 -9.18 2.13
CA LEU A 83 -6.63 -8.73 2.66
C LEU A 83 -6.78 -7.35 3.33
N PRO A 84 -6.45 -7.21 4.62
CA PRO A 84 -6.42 -5.91 5.29
C PRO A 84 -5.53 -4.93 4.53
N PHE A 85 -6.06 -3.73 4.31
CA PHE A 85 -5.39 -2.72 3.51
C PHE A 85 -5.53 -1.37 4.22
N ILE A 86 -4.39 -0.76 4.56
CA ILE A 86 -4.33 0.57 5.15
C ILE A 86 -3.70 1.48 4.10
N ILE A 87 -4.42 2.55 3.76
CA ILE A 87 -3.91 3.65 2.95
C ILE A 87 -3.51 4.78 3.89
N TRP A 88 -2.33 5.35 3.69
CA TRP A 88 -1.97 6.67 4.22
C TRP A 88 -1.68 7.63 3.08
N SER A 89 -1.67 8.93 3.38
CA SER A 89 -1.04 9.90 2.50
C SER A 89 -0.47 11.05 3.33
N ASN A 90 0.76 11.45 3.01
CA ASN A 90 1.37 12.66 3.56
C ASN A 90 1.12 13.89 2.66
N ARG A 91 0.34 13.72 1.60
CA ARG A 91 -0.02 14.80 0.67
C ARG A 91 -1.53 14.94 0.64
N SER A 92 -2.01 16.14 0.90
CA SER A 92 -3.43 16.44 0.76
C SER A 92 -3.85 16.24 -0.68
N PRO A 93 -4.94 15.50 -0.97
CA PRO A 93 -5.52 15.47 -2.31
C PRO A 93 -5.76 16.93 -2.73
N LYS A 94 -5.18 17.36 -3.85
CA LYS A 94 -5.58 18.64 -4.44
C LYS A 94 -7.04 18.49 -4.79
N GLN A 95 -7.93 19.19 -4.07
CA GLN A 95 -9.32 19.34 -4.51
C GLN A 95 -9.26 20.00 -5.89
N SER A 96 -9.54 19.22 -6.92
CA SER A 96 -9.78 19.73 -8.25
C SER A 96 -10.96 20.68 -8.13
N SER A 97 -10.70 21.98 -8.15
CA SER A 97 -11.73 23.01 -8.24
C SER A 97 -12.53 22.70 -9.50
N ALA A 98 -13.69 22.08 -9.34
CA ALA A 98 -14.67 21.99 -10.41
C ALA A 98 -14.94 23.44 -10.81
N LYS A 99 -14.39 23.86 -11.95
CA LYS A 99 -14.73 25.14 -12.57
C LYS A 99 -16.23 25.11 -12.75
N ARG A 100 -16.97 25.77 -11.84
CA ARG A 100 -18.36 26.15 -12.05
C ARG A 100 -18.35 26.98 -13.32
N SER A 101 -18.69 26.31 -14.43
CA SER A 101 -19.01 26.98 -15.69
C SER A 101 -20.17 27.91 -15.38
N THR A 102 -19.86 29.19 -15.26
CA THR A 102 -20.84 30.27 -15.36
C THR A 102 -21.47 30.17 -16.75
N ARG A 103 -22.59 29.47 -16.86
CA ARG A 103 -23.52 29.69 -17.95
C ARG A 103 -24.21 31.02 -17.68
N ARG A 104 -23.79 32.03 -18.45
CA ARG A 104 -24.61 33.19 -18.80
C ARG A 104 -25.80 32.72 -19.63
#